data_AF-A0A8S0YQX7-F1
#
_entry.id   AF-A0A8S0YQX7-F1
#
_cell.length_a   1.000
_cell.length_b   1.000
_cell.length_c   1.000
_cell.angle_alpha   90.00
_cell.angle_beta   90.00
_cell.angle_gamma   90.00
#
_symmetry.space_group_name_H-M   'P 1'
#
loop_
_entity.id
_entity.type
_entity.pdbx_description
1 polymer ?
#
loop_
_entity_poly.entity_id
_entity_poly.type
_entity_poly.pdbx_seq_one_letter_code
_entity_poly.pdbx_strand_id
1 'polypeptide(L)'
;MSVAFLFVALGALALVTRTGCTDNTNGLGTDGVPELDYTDVDLGLTQRGPRFDIAHSKNVTALVGKTAQLNCRVHELGNRTVSWIRHRDIHLLTSGRMTYTSDQRFISVHNPHTEDWILKIRFPQRRDSGIYECQVGTTPPIGHRMFLSVVEPLTTILGGPELFINMGSTINLTCVVQHSPEPPPAIRWTHNDEAAPRLSCWKTNACLKT
;
A
#
# COMPACT_ATOMS: atom_id res chain seq x y z
N MET A 1 79.74 -31.59 27.19
CA MET A 1 80.05 -32.82 27.96
C MET A 1 79.01 -32.95 29.06
N SER A 2 78.26 -34.06 29.06
CA SER A 2 77.77 -34.79 30.25
C SER A 2 76.90 -34.05 31.29
N VAL A 3 75.74 -34.52 31.79
CA VAL A 3 75.01 -35.80 31.73
C VAL A 3 73.54 -35.49 32.01
N ALA A 4 72.62 -36.19 31.33
CA ALA A 4 71.21 -36.27 31.70
C ALA A 4 71.02 -37.29 32.83
N PHE A 5 70.24 -36.95 33.85
CA PHE A 5 69.60 -37.94 34.71
C PHE A 5 68.09 -37.68 34.76
N LEU A 6 67.35 -38.64 34.20
CA LEU A 6 65.94 -38.91 34.50
C LEU A 6 65.81 -39.34 35.97
N PHE A 7 64.68 -39.01 36.61
CA PHE A 7 63.73 -40.00 37.15
C PHE A 7 62.37 -39.34 37.43
N VAL A 8 61.34 -40.17 37.30
CA VAL A 8 59.92 -39.92 37.04
C VAL A 8 59.09 -39.86 38.33
N ALA A 9 57.88 -39.27 38.23
CA ALA A 9 56.62 -39.57 38.94
C ALA A 9 56.05 -38.35 39.70
N LEU A 10 54.76 -38.02 39.74
CA LEU A 10 53.50 -38.63 39.29
C LEU A 10 52.41 -37.56 39.43
N GLY A 11 51.45 -37.50 38.50
CA GLY A 11 50.03 -37.38 38.83
C GLY A 11 49.43 -36.02 39.25
N ALA A 12 48.71 -35.43 38.28
CA ALA A 12 47.33 -34.93 38.36
C ALA A 12 46.95 -33.69 39.20
N LEU A 13 46.32 -32.75 38.50
CA LEU A 13 45.70 -31.52 38.98
C LEU A 13 44.56 -31.77 39.98
N ALA A 14 44.48 -30.90 40.99
CA ALA A 14 43.40 -30.86 41.97
C ALA A 14 42.08 -30.36 41.36
N LEU A 15 41.03 -31.19 41.42
CA LEU A 15 39.64 -30.73 41.38
C LEU A 15 39.22 -30.30 42.79
N VAL A 16 38.74 -29.06 42.94
CA VAL A 16 38.03 -28.63 44.14
C VAL A 16 36.57 -29.01 44.00
N THR A 17 36.10 -29.90 44.88
CA THR A 17 34.71 -30.27 45.08
C THR A 17 34.01 -29.20 45.93
N ARG A 18 32.79 -28.82 45.56
CA ARG A 18 31.89 -28.11 46.48
C ARG A 18 30.78 -29.04 46.92
N THR A 19 30.86 -29.40 48.19
CA THR A 19 29.86 -30.10 49.00
C THR A 19 28.52 -29.36 48.97
N GLY A 20 27.44 -30.11 48.75
CA GLY A 20 26.07 -29.62 48.85
C GLY A 20 25.62 -29.41 50.30
N CYS A 21 24.58 -28.58 50.45
CA CYS A 21 23.73 -28.56 51.63
C CYS A 21 22.28 -28.83 51.20
N THR A 22 21.55 -29.43 52.13
CA THR A 22 20.35 -30.28 52.02
C THR A 22 19.03 -29.57 51.74
N ASP A 23 18.13 -30.30 51.07
CA ASP A 23 16.68 -30.08 50.99
C ASP A 23 16.00 -30.16 52.37
N ASN A 24 15.10 -29.23 52.72
CA ASN A 24 13.66 -29.50 52.74
C ASN A 24 12.79 -28.34 53.28
N THR A 25 11.58 -28.26 52.71
CA THR A 25 10.31 -27.67 53.20
C THR A 25 9.97 -26.18 52.99
N ASN A 26 8.98 -26.02 52.09
CA ASN A 26 7.74 -25.21 52.20
C ASN A 26 7.77 -23.67 52.04
N GLY A 27 7.22 -23.23 50.89
CA GLY A 27 6.18 -22.20 50.87
C GLY A 27 6.57 -20.77 50.44
N LEU A 28 5.94 -20.34 49.35
CA LEU A 28 5.58 -18.96 48.97
C LEU A 28 6.70 -17.96 48.58
N GLY A 29 6.80 -17.70 47.27
CA GLY A 29 7.09 -16.39 46.68
C GLY A 29 6.34 -16.38 45.33
N THR A 30 5.36 -15.54 45.00
CA THR A 30 5.24 -14.07 45.04
C THR A 30 6.44 -13.37 44.43
N ASP A 31 6.61 -13.57 43.12
CA ASP A 31 6.97 -12.53 42.15
C ASP A 31 6.62 -13.05 40.75
N GLY A 32 5.42 -12.71 40.29
CA GLY A 32 4.83 -13.22 39.05
C GLY A 32 5.40 -12.57 37.80
N VAL A 33 6.59 -12.98 37.37
CA VAL A 33 7.16 -12.64 36.06
C VAL A 33 7.41 -13.92 35.27
N PRO A 34 6.65 -14.22 34.21
CA PRO A 34 6.95 -15.33 33.33
C PRO A 34 8.23 -15.05 32.52
N GLU A 35 9.15 -16.00 32.55
CA GLU A 35 10.32 -16.10 31.68
C GLU A 35 9.87 -16.14 30.20
N LEU A 36 10.33 -15.20 29.37
CA LEU A 36 9.95 -15.13 27.95
C LEU A 36 10.70 -16.20 27.15
N ASP A 37 10.02 -17.29 26.83
CA ASP A 37 10.51 -18.35 25.93
C ASP A 37 10.45 -17.88 24.46
N TYR A 38 11.61 -17.82 23.82
CA TYR A 38 11.83 -17.35 22.45
C TYR A 38 11.73 -18.52 21.44
N THR A 39 10.61 -19.26 21.45
CA THR A 39 10.36 -20.36 20.49
C THR A 39 8.98 -20.34 19.82
N ASP A 40 8.14 -19.32 20.05
CA ASP A 40 6.80 -19.22 19.45
C ASP A 40 6.77 -18.57 18.04
N VAL A 41 7.69 -18.96 17.15
CA VAL A 41 7.64 -18.57 15.73
C VAL A 41 7.39 -19.78 14.80
N ASP A 42 7.28 -21.00 15.33
CA ASP A 42 7.13 -22.21 14.48
C ASP A 42 6.04 -23.22 14.90
N LEU A 43 4.97 -22.77 15.57
CA LEU A 43 3.78 -23.59 15.81
C LEU A 43 2.52 -22.81 15.46
N GLY A 44 2.04 -22.94 14.23
CA GLY A 44 0.83 -22.31 13.69
C GLY A 44 -0.48 -22.69 14.42
N LEU A 45 -0.59 -22.32 15.69
CA LEU A 45 -1.74 -22.54 16.55
C LEU A 45 -2.30 -21.18 16.96
N THR A 46 -3.21 -20.69 16.10
CA THR A 46 -4.16 -19.57 16.29
C THR A 46 -3.66 -18.15 16.01
N GLN A 47 -3.72 -17.73 14.73
CA GLN A 47 -3.83 -16.31 14.38
C GLN A 47 -5.16 -15.74 14.89
N ARG A 48 -5.25 -15.42 16.18
CA ARG A 48 -6.40 -14.74 16.78
C ARG A 48 -6.17 -13.24 16.67
N GLY A 49 -6.48 -12.66 15.52
CA GLY A 49 -6.30 -11.23 15.33
C GLY A 49 -6.69 -10.71 13.96
N PRO A 50 -6.87 -9.39 13.84
CA PRO A 50 -7.20 -8.77 12.57
C PRO A 50 -6.11 -9.06 11.55
N ARG A 51 -6.51 -9.53 10.36
CA ARG A 51 -5.59 -9.79 9.24
C ARG A 51 -6.02 -9.01 8.01
N PHE A 52 -5.05 -8.45 7.30
CA PHE A 52 -5.29 -7.73 6.06
C PHE A 52 -5.37 -8.71 4.88
N ASP A 53 -6.41 -8.58 4.07
CA ASP A 53 -6.46 -9.23 2.76
C ASP A 53 -5.75 -8.34 1.73
N ILE A 54 -4.46 -8.63 1.53
CA ILE A 54 -3.56 -7.89 0.63
C ILE A 54 -4.04 -8.03 -0.83
N ALA A 55 -4.68 -9.14 -1.20
CA ALA A 55 -5.17 -9.36 -2.56
C ALA A 55 -6.30 -8.38 -2.91
N HIS A 56 -7.08 -7.94 -1.92
CA HIS A 56 -8.14 -6.93 -2.10
C HIS A 56 -7.71 -5.51 -1.72
N SER A 57 -6.45 -5.31 -1.32
CA SER A 57 -5.91 -4.04 -0.81
C SER A 57 -4.68 -3.58 -1.60
N LYS A 58 -4.84 -3.44 -2.92
CA LYS A 58 -3.74 -3.14 -3.86
C LYS A 58 -3.49 -1.64 -4.03
N ASN A 59 -2.37 -1.31 -4.68
CA ASN A 59 -2.11 0.04 -5.20
C ASN A 59 -3.17 0.44 -6.22
N VAL A 60 -3.49 1.74 -6.25
CA VAL A 60 -4.57 2.29 -7.06
C VAL A 60 -4.04 3.41 -7.95
N THR A 61 -4.38 3.37 -9.24
CA THR A 61 -4.18 4.48 -10.16
C THR A 61 -5.53 5.10 -10.47
N ALA A 62 -5.68 6.40 -10.24
CA ALA A 62 -6.91 7.14 -10.44
C ALA A 62 -6.70 8.32 -11.40
N LEU A 63 -7.75 8.71 -12.10
CA LEU A 63 -7.75 9.90 -12.94
C LEU A 63 -8.02 11.16 -12.12
N VAL A 64 -7.35 12.26 -12.47
CA VAL A 64 -7.65 13.60 -11.89
C VAL A 64 -9.14 13.90 -12.00
N GLY A 65 -9.73 14.41 -10.92
CA GLY A 65 -11.15 14.80 -10.87
C GLY A 65 -12.14 13.63 -10.73
N LYS A 66 -11.74 12.38 -11.02
CA LYS A 66 -12.57 11.19 -10.80
C LYS A 66 -12.31 10.58 -9.44
N THR A 67 -13.35 10.27 -8.68
CA THR A 67 -13.21 9.76 -7.30
C THR A 67 -12.31 8.53 -7.25
N ALA A 68 -11.20 8.62 -6.51
CA ALA A 68 -10.33 7.49 -6.22
C ALA A 68 -10.91 6.67 -5.06
N GLN A 69 -10.72 5.35 -5.08
CA GLN A 69 -11.15 4.45 -4.02
C GLN A 69 -10.00 3.54 -3.62
N LEU A 70 -9.58 3.64 -2.37
CA LEU A 70 -8.59 2.75 -1.76
C LEU A 70 -9.35 1.75 -0.91
N ASN A 71 -9.31 0.46 -1.29
CA ASN A 71 -9.95 -0.60 -0.55
C ASN A 71 -8.97 -1.22 0.44
N CYS A 72 -9.41 -1.43 1.68
CA CYS A 72 -8.69 -2.19 2.70
C CYS A 72 -9.65 -3.19 3.34
N ARG A 73 -9.44 -4.47 3.05
CA ARG A 73 -10.23 -5.55 3.62
C ARG A 73 -9.52 -6.11 4.84
N VAL A 74 -10.23 -6.16 5.96
CA VAL A 74 -9.68 -6.64 7.24
C VAL A 74 -10.60 -7.70 7.80
N HIS A 75 -10.12 -8.93 7.83
CA HIS A 75 -10.83 -10.03 8.47
C HIS A 75 -10.56 -10.06 9.97
N GLU A 76 -11.48 -10.61 10.76
CA GLU A 76 -11.33 -10.76 12.22
C GLU A 76 -11.07 -9.43 12.95
N LEU A 77 -11.71 -8.35 12.48
CA LEU A 77 -11.57 -7.01 13.05
C LEU A 77 -12.01 -6.94 14.54
N GLY A 78 -13.02 -7.73 14.91
CA GLY A 78 -13.59 -7.72 16.26
C GLY A 78 -14.20 -6.35 16.61
N ASN A 79 -13.87 -5.83 17.79
CA ASN A 79 -14.29 -4.51 18.27
C ASN A 79 -13.27 -3.39 17.95
N ARG A 80 -12.28 -3.67 17.11
CA ARG A 80 -11.22 -2.71 16.78
C ARG A 80 -11.68 -1.79 15.65
N THR A 81 -11.02 -0.65 15.54
CA THR A 81 -11.35 0.37 14.54
C THR A 81 -10.27 0.44 13.47
N VAL A 82 -10.70 0.57 12.21
CA VAL A 82 -9.83 0.86 11.07
C VAL A 82 -9.71 2.38 10.91
N SER A 83 -8.48 2.87 10.76
CA SER A 83 -8.17 4.28 10.52
C SER A 83 -7.40 4.44 9.23
N TRP A 84 -7.57 5.59 8.57
CA TRP A 84 -6.82 5.93 7.36
C TRP A 84 -5.84 7.05 7.65
N ILE A 85 -4.57 6.82 7.28
CA ILE A 85 -3.47 7.75 7.56
C ILE A 85 -2.77 8.08 6.25
N ARG A 86 -2.48 9.37 6.04
CA ARG A 86 -1.64 9.82 4.94
C ARG A 86 -0.19 9.89 5.41
N HIS A 87 0.72 9.18 4.74
CA HIS A 87 2.11 9.06 5.19
C HIS A 87 2.96 10.30 5.01
N ARG A 88 2.66 11.13 4.00
CA ARG A 88 3.47 12.32 3.69
C ARG A 88 3.63 13.27 4.89
N ASP A 89 2.59 13.39 5.71
CA ASP A 89 2.49 14.29 6.86
C ASP A 89 1.95 13.60 8.11
N ILE A 90 1.84 12.26 8.09
CA ILE A 90 1.30 11.44 9.19
C ILE A 90 -0.09 11.94 9.63
N HIS A 91 -0.88 12.45 8.68
CA HIS A 91 -2.17 13.06 8.98
C HIS A 91 -3.26 12.00 9.07
N LEU A 92 -3.98 11.99 10.19
CA LEU A 92 -5.16 11.13 10.38
C LEU A 92 -6.30 11.66 9.52
N LEU A 93 -6.72 10.87 8.54
CA LEU A 93 -7.80 11.24 7.63
C LEU A 93 -9.15 10.87 8.23
N THR A 94 -9.30 9.61 8.66
CA THR A 94 -10.55 9.06 9.18
C THR A 94 -10.27 8.02 10.26
N SER A 95 -11.19 7.85 11.21
CA SER A 95 -11.22 6.71 12.13
C SER A 95 -12.61 6.10 12.12
N GLY A 96 -12.69 4.81 11.78
CA GLY A 96 -13.94 4.17 11.43
C GLY A 96 -14.59 4.88 10.24
N ARG A 97 -15.88 5.20 10.36
CA ARG A 97 -16.65 5.94 9.36
C ARG A 97 -16.54 7.47 9.53
N MET A 98 -15.92 7.92 10.62
CA MET A 98 -15.83 9.34 10.96
C MET A 98 -14.61 9.98 10.29
N THR A 99 -14.81 11.15 9.71
CA THR A 99 -13.74 11.92 9.06
C THR A 99 -13.13 12.89 10.08
N TYR A 100 -11.80 12.85 10.22
CA TYR A 100 -11.02 13.66 11.18
C TYR A 100 -10.31 14.83 10.49
N THR A 101 -9.93 14.67 9.23
CA THR A 101 -9.39 15.77 8.43
C THR A 101 -10.46 16.82 8.14
N SER A 102 -10.06 18.09 8.00
CA SER A 102 -10.94 19.17 7.54
C SER A 102 -11.24 19.10 6.04
N ASP A 103 -10.43 18.37 5.27
CA ASP A 103 -10.65 18.16 3.84
C ASP A 103 -11.81 17.18 3.61
N GLN A 104 -12.99 17.73 3.28
CA GLN A 104 -14.25 17.00 3.07
C GLN A 104 -14.22 16.03 1.87
N ARG A 105 -13.16 16.05 1.04
CA ARG A 105 -13.02 15.11 -0.08
C ARG A 105 -12.72 13.68 0.38
N PHE A 106 -12.13 13.53 1.57
CA PHE A 106 -11.80 12.23 2.16
C PHE A 106 -13.01 11.68 2.91
N ILE A 107 -13.48 10.49 2.53
CA ILE A 107 -14.66 9.86 3.12
C ILE A 107 -14.36 8.38 3.33
N SER A 108 -14.54 7.89 4.56
CA SER A 108 -14.45 6.46 4.86
C SER A 108 -15.83 5.80 4.74
N VAL A 109 -15.88 4.69 4.03
CA VAL A 109 -17.09 3.87 3.84
C VAL A 109 -16.77 2.45 4.27
N HIS A 110 -17.59 1.88 5.15
CA HIS A 110 -17.45 0.48 5.55
C HIS A 110 -18.60 -0.35 4.98
N ASN A 111 -18.25 -1.46 4.32
CA ASN A 111 -19.21 -2.48 3.91
C ASN A 111 -19.12 -3.68 4.86
N PRO A 112 -20.10 -3.88 5.76
CA PRO A 112 -20.07 -4.97 6.73
C PRO A 112 -20.13 -6.37 6.10
N HIS A 113 -20.75 -6.51 4.92
CA HIS A 113 -20.92 -7.81 4.27
C HIS A 113 -19.62 -8.35 3.68
N THR A 114 -18.72 -7.46 3.27
CA THR A 114 -17.46 -7.81 2.62
C THR A 114 -16.24 -7.50 3.48
N GLU A 115 -16.46 -6.99 4.70
CA GLU A 115 -15.42 -6.51 5.63
C GLU A 115 -14.49 -5.45 5.01
N ASP A 116 -14.97 -4.76 3.99
CA ASP A 116 -14.21 -3.74 3.26
C ASP A 116 -14.32 -2.39 3.99
N TRP A 117 -13.17 -1.76 4.17
CA TRP A 117 -13.04 -0.35 4.55
C TRP A 117 -12.49 0.39 3.34
N ILE A 118 -13.27 1.32 2.81
CA ILE A 118 -12.96 2.04 1.57
C ILE A 118 -12.74 3.51 1.90
N LEU A 119 -11.54 4.03 1.61
CA LEU A 119 -11.30 5.46 1.58
C LEU A 119 -11.61 6.00 0.19
N LYS A 120 -12.65 6.83 0.11
CA LYS A 120 -13.01 7.59 -1.09
C LYS A 120 -12.34 8.96 -1.04
N ILE A 121 -11.69 9.34 -2.14
CA ILE A 121 -11.07 10.66 -2.31
C ILE A 121 -11.74 11.32 -3.50
N ARG A 122 -12.64 12.27 -3.24
CA ARG A 122 -13.37 13.00 -4.30
C ARG A 122 -12.46 14.01 -4.97
N PHE A 123 -12.63 14.17 -6.28
CA PHE A 123 -11.86 15.15 -7.08
C PHE A 123 -10.36 15.12 -6.76
N PRO A 124 -9.69 13.94 -6.87
CA PRO A 124 -8.29 13.83 -6.53
C PRO A 124 -7.45 14.66 -7.50
N GLN A 125 -6.35 15.19 -6.97
CA GLN A 125 -5.39 15.99 -7.71
C GLN A 125 -4.05 15.27 -7.75
N ARG A 126 -3.16 15.64 -8.68
CA ARG A 126 -1.82 15.03 -8.79
C ARG A 126 -1.06 15.04 -7.46
N ARG A 127 -1.23 16.10 -6.66
CA ARG A 127 -0.63 16.27 -5.32
C ARG A 127 -1.13 15.30 -4.25
N ASP A 128 -2.26 14.62 -4.50
CA ASP A 128 -2.81 13.61 -3.58
C ASP A 128 -2.13 12.25 -3.78
N SER A 129 -1.30 12.08 -4.82
CA SER A 129 -0.51 10.88 -5.02
C SER A 129 0.46 10.64 -3.86
N GLY A 130 0.59 9.40 -3.43
CA GLY A 130 1.45 9.04 -2.31
C GLY A 130 0.98 7.79 -1.58
N ILE A 131 1.61 7.53 -0.42
CA ILE A 131 1.32 6.37 0.41
C ILE A 131 0.19 6.72 1.40
N TYR A 132 -0.81 5.83 1.43
CA TYR A 132 -1.89 5.82 2.39
C TYR A 132 -1.85 4.51 3.16
N GLU A 133 -2.11 4.54 4.45
CA GLU A 133 -2.12 3.35 5.30
C GLU A 133 -3.52 3.15 5.89
N CYS A 134 -4.04 1.93 5.76
CA CYS A 134 -5.14 1.49 6.60
C CYS A 134 -4.57 0.83 7.86
N GLN A 135 -4.85 1.41 9.02
CA GLN A 135 -4.32 0.99 10.31
C GLN A 135 -5.43 0.43 11.18
N VAL A 136 -5.18 -0.69 11.84
CA VAL A 136 -6.09 -1.27 12.83
C VAL A 136 -5.59 -0.92 14.23
N GLY A 137 -6.50 -0.50 15.11
CA GLY A 137 -6.22 -0.21 16.53
C GLY A 137 -5.89 -1.47 17.37
N THR A 138 -4.81 -2.16 17.03
CA THR A 138 -4.19 -3.19 17.85
C THR A 138 -3.12 -2.61 18.76
N THR A 139 -2.62 -3.41 19.71
CA THR A 139 -1.50 -3.04 20.57
C THR A 139 -0.40 -4.09 20.38
N PRO A 140 0.66 -3.81 19.61
CA PRO A 140 0.92 -2.57 18.84
C PRO A 140 0.00 -2.43 17.61
N PRO A 141 -0.20 -1.21 17.07
CA PRO A 141 -1.04 -1.00 15.90
C PRO A 141 -0.42 -1.69 14.68
N ILE A 142 -1.25 -2.38 13.91
CA ILE A 142 -0.87 -2.98 12.63
C ILE A 142 -1.44 -2.15 11.49
N GLY A 143 -0.75 -2.10 10.36
CA GLY A 143 -1.22 -1.34 9.21
C GLY A 143 -0.77 -1.92 7.88
N HIS A 144 -1.56 -1.67 6.84
CA HIS A 144 -1.26 -2.03 5.46
C HIS A 144 -1.20 -0.79 4.59
N ARG A 145 -0.13 -0.68 3.79
CA ARG A 145 0.18 0.50 2.99
C ARG A 145 -0.15 0.28 1.53
N MET A 146 -0.79 1.27 0.92
CA MET A 146 -1.06 1.30 -0.52
C MET A 146 -0.60 2.62 -1.12
N PHE A 147 -0.14 2.54 -2.37
CA PHE A 147 0.22 3.70 -3.15
C PHE A 147 -0.97 4.14 -4.01
N LEU A 148 -1.32 5.42 -3.92
CA LEU A 148 -2.24 6.10 -4.82
C LEU A 148 -1.43 6.88 -5.87
N SER A 149 -1.66 6.59 -7.14
CA SER A 149 -1.14 7.35 -8.28
C SER A 149 -2.27 8.13 -8.95
N VAL A 150 -2.22 9.46 -8.93
CA VAL A 150 -3.23 10.30 -9.59
C VAL A 150 -2.65 10.85 -10.89
N VAL A 151 -3.20 10.37 -12.02
CA VAL A 151 -2.72 10.66 -13.37
C VAL A 151 -3.74 11.44 -14.18
N GLU A 152 -3.26 12.19 -15.16
CA GLU A 152 -4.10 12.89 -16.14
C GLU A 152 -3.81 12.29 -17.51
N PRO A 153 -4.84 11.91 -18.29
CA PRO A 153 -4.63 11.28 -19.57
C PRO A 153 -4.14 12.34 -20.56
N LEU A 154 -3.08 12.02 -21.29
CA LEU A 154 -2.54 12.88 -22.34
C LEU A 154 -3.04 12.39 -23.68
N THR A 155 -3.70 13.25 -24.44
CA THR A 155 -4.19 12.95 -25.79
C THR A 155 -3.32 13.65 -26.83
N THR A 156 -2.78 12.88 -27.79
CA THR A 156 -2.00 13.43 -28.91
C THR A 156 -2.54 12.89 -30.23
N ILE A 157 -2.50 13.73 -31.27
CA ILE A 157 -2.84 13.33 -32.64
C ILE A 157 -1.52 13.07 -33.37
N LEU A 158 -1.38 11.89 -33.97
CA LEU A 158 -0.21 11.58 -34.79
C LEU A 158 -0.21 12.46 -36.05
N GLY A 159 0.96 13.03 -36.38
CA GLY A 159 1.12 13.93 -37.53
C GLY A 159 1.34 15.40 -37.15
N GLY A 160 1.23 15.75 -35.86
CA GLY A 160 1.56 17.09 -35.36
C GLY A 160 0.33 17.99 -35.16
N PRO A 161 0.52 19.19 -34.58
CA PRO A 161 -0.57 20.14 -34.33
C PRO A 161 -1.15 20.72 -35.63
N GLU A 162 -0.38 20.67 -36.72
CA GLU A 162 -0.76 21.16 -38.05
C GLU A 162 -0.40 20.13 -39.10
N LEU A 163 -1.33 19.84 -40.01
CA LEU A 163 -1.22 18.80 -41.03
C LEU A 163 -1.56 19.38 -42.39
N PHE A 164 -0.59 19.51 -43.30
CA PHE A 164 -0.81 20.09 -44.64
C PHE A 164 -1.27 19.01 -45.62
N ILE A 165 -2.45 19.17 -46.23
CA ILE A 165 -3.08 18.12 -47.05
C ILE A 165 -3.63 18.74 -48.35
N ASN A 166 -3.35 18.07 -49.46
CA ASN A 166 -3.82 18.47 -50.79
C ASN A 166 -5.33 18.26 -50.94
N MET A 167 -5.95 19.12 -51.75
CA MET A 167 -7.37 18.97 -52.09
C MET A 167 -7.63 17.60 -52.75
N GLY A 168 -8.72 16.94 -52.34
CA GLY A 168 -9.08 15.60 -52.83
C GLY A 168 -8.35 14.44 -52.16
N SER A 169 -7.40 14.69 -51.25
CA SER A 169 -6.71 13.63 -50.50
C SER A 169 -7.51 13.19 -49.26
N THR A 170 -7.42 11.91 -48.92
CA THR A 170 -8.01 11.35 -47.69
C THR A 170 -7.08 11.57 -46.49
N ILE A 171 -7.64 11.97 -45.35
CA ILE A 171 -6.91 12.12 -44.09
C ILE A 171 -7.16 10.91 -43.17
N ASN A 172 -6.11 10.44 -42.50
CA ASN A 172 -6.22 9.48 -41.40
C ASN A 172 -5.71 10.14 -40.12
N LEU A 173 -6.62 10.44 -39.19
CA LEU A 173 -6.28 10.99 -37.89
C LEU A 173 -6.25 9.87 -36.85
N THR A 174 -5.07 9.66 -36.26
CA THR A 174 -4.90 8.69 -35.17
C THR A 174 -4.71 9.46 -33.86
N CYS A 175 -5.63 9.28 -32.92
CA CYS A 175 -5.52 9.80 -31.56
C CYS A 175 -4.89 8.74 -30.65
N VAL A 176 -3.84 9.12 -29.94
CA VAL A 176 -3.16 8.30 -28.94
C VAL A 176 -3.46 8.87 -27.56
N VAL A 177 -4.01 8.03 -26.68
CA VAL A 177 -4.28 8.37 -25.28
C VAL A 177 -3.23 7.69 -24.41
N GLN A 178 -2.43 8.48 -23.72
CA GLN A 178 -1.38 8.01 -22.81
C GLN A 178 -1.79 8.25 -21.35
N HIS A 179 -1.17 7.51 -20.43
CA HIS A 179 -1.37 7.63 -18.98
C HIS A 179 -2.83 7.42 -18.50
N SER A 180 -3.63 6.66 -19.26
CA SER A 180 -4.94 6.21 -18.80
C SER A 180 -4.82 4.83 -18.13
N PRO A 181 -5.29 4.64 -16.88
CA PRO A 181 -5.24 3.34 -16.21
C PRO A 181 -6.18 2.31 -16.84
N GLU A 182 -7.30 2.78 -17.39
CA GLU A 182 -8.28 1.98 -18.12
C GLU A 182 -8.57 2.63 -19.48
N PRO A 183 -8.97 1.86 -20.51
CA PRO A 183 -9.40 2.42 -21.79
C PRO A 183 -10.58 3.40 -21.60
N PRO A 184 -10.57 4.56 -22.27
CA PRO A 184 -11.68 5.51 -22.18
C PRO A 184 -12.98 4.88 -22.74
N PRO A 185 -14.14 5.12 -22.11
CA PRO A 185 -15.41 4.51 -22.55
C PRO A 185 -15.89 5.04 -23.90
N ALA A 186 -15.46 6.25 -24.28
CA ALA A 186 -15.71 6.82 -25.59
C ALA A 186 -14.61 7.80 -25.97
N ILE A 187 -14.23 7.81 -27.25
CA ILE A 187 -13.35 8.82 -27.86
C ILE A 187 -14.22 9.65 -28.81
N ARG A 188 -14.20 10.97 -28.64
CA ARG A 188 -14.97 11.91 -29.47
C ARG A 188 -14.02 12.85 -30.19
N TRP A 189 -14.26 13.01 -31.49
CA TRP A 189 -13.60 14.03 -32.30
C TRP A 189 -14.45 15.29 -32.31
N THR A 190 -13.78 16.44 -32.16
CA THR A 190 -14.42 17.76 -32.21
C THR A 190 -13.64 18.65 -33.16
N HIS A 191 -14.36 19.57 -33.81
CA HIS A 191 -13.80 20.59 -34.69
C HIS A 191 -14.40 21.93 -34.26
N ASN A 192 -13.57 22.88 -33.85
CA ASN A 192 -14.02 24.19 -33.35
C ASN A 192 -15.16 24.08 -32.31
N ASP A 193 -14.96 23.20 -31.31
CA ASP A 193 -15.93 22.89 -30.24
C ASP A 193 -17.25 22.24 -30.68
N GLU A 194 -17.43 21.96 -31.97
CA GLU A 194 -18.57 21.20 -32.47
C GLU A 194 -18.23 19.71 -32.59
N ALA A 195 -19.18 18.86 -32.21
CA ALA A 195 -19.02 17.42 -32.34
C ALA A 195 -18.94 17.06 -33.82
N ALA A 196 -17.86 16.37 -34.23
CA ALA A 196 -17.77 15.88 -35.59
C ALA A 196 -18.94 14.89 -35.83
N PRO A 197 -19.77 15.11 -36.87
CA PRO A 197 -20.83 14.17 -37.18
C PRO A 197 -20.21 12.80 -37.42
N ARG A 198 -20.81 11.75 -36.83
CA ARG A 198 -20.36 10.36 -37.00
C ARG A 198 -20.22 10.10 -38.51
N LEU A 199 -18.98 9.94 -38.95
CA LEU A 199 -18.59 9.54 -40.31
C LEU A 199 -19.10 10.47 -41.42
N SER A 200 -18.43 11.60 -41.63
CA SER A 200 -18.14 12.13 -42.97
C SER A 200 -17.24 13.35 -42.84
N CYS A 201 -15.99 13.19 -43.30
CA CYS A 201 -14.92 14.18 -43.57
C CYS A 201 -14.79 15.48 -42.73
N TRP A 202 -13.55 15.99 -42.72
CA TRP A 202 -13.12 17.33 -42.26
C TRP A 202 -12.95 17.50 -40.74
N LYS A 203 -11.98 18.26 -40.19
CA LYS A 203 -10.58 18.69 -40.49
C LYS A 203 -10.12 19.37 -39.18
N THR A 204 -8.84 19.47 -38.85
CA THR A 204 -8.30 20.66 -38.14
C THR A 204 -6.89 20.96 -38.65
N ASN A 205 -6.62 22.26 -38.84
CA ASN A 205 -5.36 22.97 -39.06
C ASN A 205 -4.40 22.44 -40.14
N ALA A 206 -4.89 22.37 -41.37
CA ALA A 206 -4.04 22.39 -42.56
C ALA A 206 -4.00 23.81 -43.13
N CYS A 207 -2.88 24.52 -43.02
CA CYS A 207 -2.64 25.64 -43.91
C CYS A 207 -2.65 25.09 -45.36
N LEU A 208 -3.52 25.60 -46.23
CA LEU A 208 -3.41 25.31 -47.65
C LEU A 208 -2.24 26.14 -48.19
N LYS A 209 -1.23 25.47 -48.73
CA LYS A 209 -0.23 26.15 -49.58
C LYS A 209 -0.92 26.38 -50.94
N THR A 210 -1.05 27.65 -51.32
CA THR A 210 -1.45 28.06 -52.67
C THR A 210 -0.31 27.86 -53.65
#